data_AF-A0A6C0KX11-F1
#
_entry.id   AF-A0A6C0KX11-F1
#
_cell.length_a   1.000
_cell.length_b   1.000
_cell.length_c   1.000
_cell.angle_alpha   90.00
_cell.angle_beta   90.00
_cell.angle_gamma   90.00
#
_symmetry.space_group_name_H-M   'P 1'
#
loop_
_entity.id
_entity.type
_entity.pdbx_description
1 polymer ?
#
loop_
_entity_poly.entity_id
_entity_poly.type
_entity_poly.pdbx_seq_one_letter_code
_entity_poly.pdbx_strand_id
1 'polypeptide(L)'
;MTRNYVGFVLFFLAQFCVGYHNYPNKNNQLKTLKDNLNQNIEIYESINECNVSELNTCGDLCPLCLGTKVLLCNYCRGTGFLTIGDVIIGTGNKCTVCMGNGETECGRCKGAGYIAKWRK
;
A
#
# COMPACT_ATOMS: atom_id res chain seq x y z
N MET A 1 7.63 -74.59 1.84
CA MET A 1 8.10 -73.20 1.62
C MET A 1 6.95 -72.38 1.04
N THR A 2 6.07 -71.87 1.90
CA THR A 2 4.90 -71.06 1.51
C THR A 2 5.07 -69.68 2.13
N ARG A 3 5.64 -68.76 1.36
CA ARG A 3 5.98 -67.41 1.82
C ARG A 3 4.89 -66.44 1.36
N ASN A 4 4.08 -66.06 2.35
CA ASN A 4 3.05 -65.02 2.40
C ASN A 4 3.06 -63.95 1.29
N TYR A 5 2.08 -64.02 0.38
CA TYR A 5 1.76 -62.97 -0.61
C TYR A 5 0.64 -62.01 -0.15
N VAL A 6 0.20 -62.11 1.11
CA VAL A 6 -0.93 -61.30 1.62
C VAL A 6 -0.46 -59.96 2.22
N GLY A 7 0.82 -59.84 2.61
CA GLY A 7 1.35 -58.63 3.23
C GLY A 7 1.73 -57.50 2.26
N PHE A 8 1.95 -57.81 0.98
CA PHE A 8 2.47 -56.81 0.02
C PHE A 8 1.35 -56.00 -0.65
N VAL A 9 0.13 -56.53 -0.72
CA VAL A 9 -1.02 -55.85 -1.35
C VAL A 9 -1.67 -54.82 -0.41
N LEU A 10 -1.59 -55.03 0.90
CA LEU A 10 -2.19 -54.11 1.89
C LEU A 10 -1.36 -52.84 2.15
N PHE A 11 -0.07 -52.81 1.79
CA PHE A 11 0.76 -51.62 1.96
C PHE A 11 0.56 -50.57 0.86
N PHE A 12 0.10 -50.96 -0.33
CA PHE A 12 -0.07 -50.03 -1.46
C PHE A 12 -1.40 -49.28 -1.48
N LEU A 13 -2.43 -49.74 -0.75
CA LEU A 13 -3.75 -49.08 -0.72
C LEU A 13 -3.91 -48.02 0.38
N ALA A 14 -2.97 -47.91 1.32
CA ALA A 14 -3.06 -46.92 2.40
C ALA A 14 -2.43 -45.54 2.07
N GLN A 15 -1.70 -45.41 0.95
CA GLN A 15 -1.00 -44.17 0.59
C GLN A 15 -1.82 -43.18 -0.27
N PHE A 16 -3.04 -43.52 -0.69
CA PHE A 16 -3.84 -42.68 -1.59
C PHE A 16 -5.07 -42.00 -0.95
N CYS A 17 -5.16 -41.92 0.39
CA CYS A 17 -6.33 -41.30 1.05
C CYS A 17 -6.04 -40.06 1.89
N VAL A 18 -4.88 -39.40 1.76
CA VAL A 18 -4.64 -38.12 2.46
C VAL A 18 -4.52 -36.98 1.45
N GLY A 19 -5.59 -36.80 0.68
CA GLY A 19 -5.86 -35.53 0.01
C GLY A 19 -6.39 -34.53 1.04
N TYR A 20 -5.51 -33.73 1.64
CA TYR A 20 -5.91 -32.54 2.40
C TYR A 20 -6.58 -31.55 1.44
N HIS A 21 -7.90 -31.59 1.35
CA HIS A 21 -8.67 -30.50 0.75
C HIS A 21 -8.52 -29.25 1.64
N ASN A 22 -7.76 -28.26 1.16
CA ASN A 22 -7.72 -26.92 1.73
C ASN A 22 -9.04 -26.21 1.39
N TYR A 23 -10.07 -26.43 2.21
CA TYR A 23 -11.33 -25.70 2.09
C TYR A 23 -11.09 -24.25 2.56
N PRO A 24 -11.33 -23.22 1.72
CA PRO A 24 -11.23 -21.84 2.20
C PRO A 24 -12.22 -21.65 3.36
N ASN A 25 -11.70 -21.16 4.49
CA ASN A 25 -12.48 -20.96 5.69
C ASN A 25 -13.55 -19.88 5.43
N LYS A 26 -14.79 -20.30 5.20
CA LYS A 26 -15.96 -19.42 4.91
C LYS A 26 -16.12 -18.29 5.94
N ASN A 27 -15.74 -18.53 7.20
CA ASN A 27 -15.85 -17.52 8.25
C ASN A 27 -14.84 -16.38 8.05
N ASN A 28 -13.65 -16.69 7.51
CA ASN A 28 -12.65 -15.68 7.20
C ASN A 28 -13.11 -14.81 6.01
N GLN A 29 -13.68 -15.44 4.98
CA GLN A 29 -14.24 -14.71 3.82
C GLN A 29 -15.38 -13.78 4.21
N LEU A 30 -16.33 -14.26 5.03
CA LEU A 30 -17.45 -13.44 5.49
C LEU A 30 -16.97 -12.26 6.36
N LYS A 31 -15.93 -12.47 7.17
CA LYS A 31 -15.33 -11.40 7.97
C LYS A 31 -14.71 -10.32 7.07
N THR A 32 -13.87 -10.70 6.12
CA THR A 32 -13.28 -9.73 5.16
C THR A 32 -14.34 -8.98 4.37
N LEU A 33 -15.43 -9.65 3.97
CA LEU A 33 -16.51 -9.00 3.23
C LEU A 33 -17.23 -7.95 4.08
N LYS A 34 -17.48 -8.26 5.36
CA LYS A 34 -18.07 -7.30 6.31
C LYS A 34 -17.13 -6.13 6.58
N ASP A 35 -15.85 -6.39 6.77
CA ASP A 35 -14.85 -5.35 7.02
C ASP A 35 -14.76 -4.39 5.82
N ASN A 36 -14.71 -4.93 4.59
CA ASN A 36 -14.72 -4.12 3.37
C ASN A 36 -16.01 -3.30 3.22
N LEU A 37 -17.18 -3.88 3.56
CA LEU A 37 -18.45 -3.16 3.50
C LEU A 37 -18.47 -2.00 4.49
N ASN A 38 -18.03 -2.23 5.73
CA ASN A 38 -17.96 -1.20 6.76
C ASN A 38 -17.02 -0.06 6.35
N GLN A 39 -15.84 -0.39 5.79
CA GLN A 39 -14.92 0.62 5.26
C GLN A 39 -15.55 1.45 4.14
N ASN A 40 -16.28 0.82 3.22
CA ASN A 40 -16.96 1.56 2.16
C ASN A 40 -18.01 2.52 2.72
N ILE A 41 -18.77 2.10 3.73
CA ILE A 41 -19.77 2.96 4.39
C ILE A 41 -19.10 4.19 5.00
N GLU A 42 -18.02 4.01 5.76
CA GLU A 42 -17.26 5.11 6.37
C GLU A 42 -16.73 6.11 5.32
N ILE A 43 -16.24 5.60 4.17
CA ILE A 43 -15.79 6.43 3.06
C ILE A 43 -16.96 7.29 2.54
N TYR A 44 -18.12 6.69 2.25
CA TYR A 44 -19.26 7.44 1.72
C TYR A 44 -19.78 8.49 2.70
N GLU A 45 -19.87 8.16 3.98
CA GLU A 45 -20.28 9.11 5.03
C GLU A 45 -19.32 10.30 5.09
N SER A 46 -18.01 10.04 5.11
CA SER A 46 -17.01 11.10 5.17
C SER A 46 -16.99 12.01 3.92
N ILE A 47 -17.36 11.48 2.74
CA ILE A 47 -17.49 12.26 1.50
C ILE A 47 -18.74 13.16 1.58
N ASN A 48 -19.85 12.64 2.10
CA ASN A 48 -21.10 13.40 2.20
C ASN A 48 -21.02 14.53 3.22
N GLU A 49 -20.25 14.35 4.30
CA GLU A 49 -20.03 15.38 5.33
C GLU A 49 -18.97 16.42 4.92
N CYS A 50 -18.17 16.13 3.90
CA CYS A 50 -17.12 17.02 3.43
C CYS A 50 -17.71 18.26 2.71
N ASN A 51 -17.49 19.43 3.30
CA ASN A 51 -17.74 20.70 2.65
C ASN A 51 -16.45 21.20 1.97
N VAL A 52 -16.42 21.24 0.65
CA VAL A 52 -15.23 21.64 -0.13
C VAL A 52 -14.82 23.10 0.13
N SER A 53 -15.76 23.94 0.55
CA SER A 53 -15.49 25.31 0.98
C SER A 53 -14.76 25.36 2.33
N GLU A 54 -14.92 24.33 3.16
CA GLU A 54 -14.36 24.19 4.50
C GLU A 54 -13.53 22.90 4.59
N LEU A 55 -12.32 22.94 3.99
CA LEU A 55 -11.43 21.77 3.84
C LEU A 55 -11.13 20.99 5.14
N ASN A 56 -11.21 21.65 6.30
CA ASN A 56 -11.06 21.02 7.62
C ASN A 56 -12.21 20.03 7.97
N THR A 57 -13.36 20.12 7.30
CA THR A 57 -14.46 19.16 7.46
C THR A 57 -14.16 17.82 6.78
N CYS A 58 -13.36 17.85 5.71
CA CYS A 58 -13.03 16.69 4.88
C CYS A 58 -11.85 15.86 5.43
N GLY A 59 -10.99 16.49 6.24
CA GLY A 59 -9.75 15.88 6.69
C GLY A 59 -8.86 16.85 7.46
N ASP A 60 -7.71 16.34 7.87
CA ASP A 60 -6.71 17.13 8.59
C ASP A 60 -5.60 17.58 7.67
N LEU A 61 -4.95 18.69 8.04
CA LEU A 61 -3.73 19.15 7.38
C LEU A 61 -2.69 18.01 7.39
N CYS A 62 -2.02 17.78 6.27
CA CYS A 62 -0.96 16.79 6.21
C CYS A 62 0.19 17.21 7.14
N PRO A 63 0.55 16.42 8.16
CA PRO A 63 1.57 16.82 9.13
C PRO A 63 2.99 16.84 8.54
N LEU A 64 3.18 16.20 7.37
CA LEU A 64 4.49 16.13 6.71
C LEU A 64 4.80 17.38 5.89
N CYS A 65 3.84 17.87 5.11
CA CYS A 65 4.02 19.05 4.25
C CYS A 65 3.28 20.28 4.77
N LEU A 66 2.53 20.18 5.88
CA LEU A 66 1.79 21.29 6.48
C LEU A 66 0.93 22.06 5.46
N GLY A 67 0.27 21.34 4.54
CA GLY A 67 -0.58 21.95 3.51
C GLY A 67 0.15 22.48 2.27
N THR A 68 1.49 22.51 2.22
CA THR A 68 2.24 23.00 1.04
C THR A 68 2.16 22.08 -0.18
N LYS A 69 1.70 20.84 0.00
CA LYS A 69 1.57 19.78 -1.03
C LYS A 69 2.89 19.20 -1.54
N VAL A 70 4.00 19.89 -1.31
CA VAL A 70 5.34 19.53 -1.76
C VAL A 70 6.32 19.48 -0.60
N LEU A 71 7.41 18.76 -0.79
CA LEU A 71 8.53 18.67 0.13
C LEU A 71 9.81 18.96 -0.64
N LEU A 72 10.79 19.55 0.04
CA LEU A 72 12.14 19.68 -0.51
C LEU A 72 12.65 18.32 -0.98
N CYS A 73 13.20 18.30 -2.19
CA CYS A 73 13.76 17.08 -2.73
C CYS A 73 14.92 16.63 -1.83
N ASN A 74 14.85 15.40 -1.33
CA ASN A 74 15.87 14.88 -0.40
C ASN A 74 17.26 14.79 -1.04
N TYR A 75 17.34 14.74 -2.37
CA TYR A 75 18.58 14.56 -3.12
C TYR A 75 19.28 15.89 -3.43
N CYS A 76 18.55 16.87 -3.97
CA CYS A 76 19.13 18.19 -4.29
C CYS A 76 18.89 19.25 -3.20
N ARG A 77 18.12 18.94 -2.16
CA ARG A 77 17.81 19.86 -1.04
C ARG A 77 17.29 21.22 -1.50
N GLY A 78 16.51 21.25 -2.58
CA GLY A 78 15.93 22.48 -3.11
C GLY A 78 16.75 23.19 -4.17
N THR A 79 18.01 22.80 -4.41
CA THR A 79 18.85 23.47 -5.42
C THR A 79 18.39 23.18 -6.84
N GLY A 80 17.71 22.05 -7.07
CA GLY A 80 17.38 21.57 -8.40
C GLY A 80 18.54 20.87 -9.11
N PHE A 81 19.73 20.79 -8.50
CA PHE A 81 20.93 20.13 -9.03
C PHE A 81 21.35 18.98 -8.12
N LEU A 82 21.63 17.80 -8.67
CA LEU A 82 22.15 16.68 -7.89
C LEU A 82 23.68 16.75 -7.87
N THR A 83 24.27 16.97 -6.70
CA THR A 83 25.72 16.92 -6.50
C THR A 83 26.10 15.64 -5.76
N ILE A 84 27.11 14.93 -6.27
CA ILE A 84 27.73 13.79 -5.57
C ILE A 84 29.21 14.12 -5.43
N GLY A 85 29.63 14.44 -4.19
CA GLY A 85 30.92 15.08 -3.96
C GLY A 85 30.93 16.47 -4.62
N ASP A 86 31.97 16.74 -5.42
CA ASP A 86 32.14 18.01 -6.14
C ASP A 86 31.61 17.98 -7.58
N VAL A 87 30.99 16.87 -8.00
CA VAL A 87 30.51 16.68 -9.38
C VAL A 87 28.99 16.85 -9.43
N ILE A 88 28.52 17.72 -10.33
CA ILE A 88 27.10 17.86 -10.67
C ILE A 88 26.71 16.71 -11.61
N ILE A 89 25.72 15.92 -11.22
CA ILE A 89 25.20 14.77 -11.98
C ILE A 89 23.82 15.11 -12.55
N GLY A 90 23.67 14.94 -13.87
CA GLY A 90 22.39 15.05 -14.58
C GLY A 90 22.54 15.67 -15.98
N THR A 91 21.72 15.21 -16.93
CA THR A 91 21.70 15.76 -18.30
C THR A 91 21.16 17.19 -18.25
N GLY A 92 22.01 18.17 -18.59
CA GLY A 92 21.63 19.58 -18.56
C GLY A 92 21.57 20.19 -17.16
N ASN A 93 22.36 19.67 -16.20
CA ASN A 93 22.42 20.17 -14.83
C ASN A 93 21.03 20.17 -14.16
N LYS A 94 20.30 19.06 -14.19
CA LYS A 94 19.04 18.94 -13.46
C LYS A 94 19.08 17.70 -12.59
N CYS A 95 18.60 17.83 -11.35
CA CYS A 95 18.39 16.71 -10.47
C CYS A 95 17.37 15.78 -11.12
N THR A 96 17.77 14.53 -11.36
CA THR A 96 16.95 13.52 -12.05
C THR A 96 15.71 13.11 -11.25
N VAL A 97 15.70 13.33 -9.93
CA VAL A 97 14.61 12.95 -9.04
C VAL A 97 13.47 13.97 -9.05
N CYS A 98 13.79 15.27 -8.93
CA CYS A 98 12.79 16.34 -8.97
C CYS A 98 12.70 17.04 -10.33
N MET A 99 13.41 16.52 -11.34
CA MET A 99 13.49 17.10 -12.69
C MET A 99 13.93 18.57 -12.73
N GLY A 100 14.70 19.01 -11.73
CA GLY A 100 15.17 20.39 -11.60
C GLY A 100 14.26 21.33 -10.80
N ASN A 101 13.09 20.88 -10.32
CA ASN A 101 12.16 21.73 -9.57
C ASN A 101 12.64 22.04 -8.13
N GLY A 102 13.62 21.31 -7.61
CA GLY A 102 14.05 21.42 -6.21
C GLY A 102 13.11 20.76 -5.20
N GLU A 103 11.87 20.50 -5.60
CA GLU A 103 10.80 19.96 -4.74
C GLU A 103 10.21 18.68 -5.33
N THR A 104 9.59 17.89 -4.46
CA THR A 104 8.91 16.64 -4.80
C THR A 104 7.53 16.64 -4.16
N GLU A 105 6.56 16.04 -4.84
CA GLU A 105 5.21 15.91 -4.30
C GLU A 105 5.20 15.16 -2.97
N CYS A 106 4.42 15.65 -2.00
CA CYS A 106 4.30 15.01 -0.71
C CYS A 106 3.61 13.65 -0.85
N GLY A 107 4.38 12.57 -0.73
CA GLY A 107 3.87 11.20 -0.90
C GLY A 107 2.80 10.80 0.11
N ARG A 108 2.74 11.45 1.28
CA ARG A 108 1.76 11.17 2.33
C ARG A 108 0.36 11.63 1.92
N CYS A 109 0.22 12.89 1.49
CA CYS A 109 -1.05 13.45 1.04
C CYS A 109 -1.28 13.34 -0.47
N LYS A 110 -0.31 12.82 -1.24
CA LYS A 110 -0.39 12.71 -2.71
C LYS A 110 -0.75 14.06 -3.35
N GLY A 111 -0.02 15.10 -2.94
CA GLY A 111 -0.20 16.44 -3.49
C GLY A 111 -1.48 17.17 -3.06
N ALA A 112 -2.35 16.57 -2.26
CA ALA A 112 -3.58 17.23 -1.79
C ALA A 112 -3.32 18.29 -0.72
N GLY A 113 -2.28 18.11 0.12
CA GLY A 113 -1.98 18.97 1.27
C GLY A 113 -2.77 18.61 2.54
N TYR A 114 -3.85 17.84 2.40
CA TYR A 114 -4.70 17.34 3.48
C TYR A 114 -4.83 15.81 3.40
N ILE A 115 -5.17 15.17 4.52
CA ILE A 115 -5.43 13.73 4.62
C ILE A 115 -6.89 13.56 5.00
N ALA A 116 -7.66 12.90 4.13
CA ALA A 116 -9.07 12.65 4.36
C ALA A 116 -9.30 11.80 5.63
N LYS A 117 -10.42 12.04 6.33
CA LYS A 117 -10.74 11.35 7.59
C LYS A 117 -10.74 9.83 7.47
N TRP A 118 -11.33 9.30 6.39
CA TRP A 118 -11.43 7.87 6.11
C TRP A 118 -10.10 7.18 5.77
N ARG A 119 -9.03 7.97 5.51
CA ARG A 119 -7.71 7.47 5.09
C ARG A 119 -6.68 7.49 6.23
N LYS A 120 -7.09 7.84 7.44
CA LYS A 120 -6.23 7.78 8.63
C LYS A 120 -5.96 6.34 9.03
#